data_AF-A0A1Y3BD02-F1
#
_entry.id   AF-A0A1Y3BD02-F1
#
_cell.length_a   1.000
_cell.length_b   1.000
_cell.length_c   1.000
_cell.angle_alpha   90.00
_cell.angle_beta   90.00
_cell.angle_gamma   90.00
#
_symmetry.space_group_name_H-M   'P 1'
#
loop_
_entity.id
_entity.type
_entity.pdbx_description
1 polymer ?
#
loop_
_entity_poly.entity_id
_entity_poly.type
_entity_poly.pdbx_seq_one_letter_code
_entity_poly.pdbx_strand_id
1 'polypeptide(L)'
;MLGFAHSKFGLEFASLQLPTQTLEQGLDVLEITRNIHIFVAAYMYNLNNQFFVERNSSNKHLNVLTIRHIANSVQTHGFGILNSTVNFAYQFLRKKLQTLFQFLYEEHIKSRLIKDIRVFREMMANEEMNRVGNDGNKLVKFPFERADKFVKGIRKLGITKDNMTYLDKFRQLLTQIGNVMGFVRMLRSGALHCTAEIANFIPDLDDLKQTLFETMVREESTEEFSEETFEAARNLDSVLKTIVDNYSEATDYFKLLVEVFAPTFRDTKHVHLKNFYVILPATTLNYVEHITLCKEKLARKNKQEGAAFTDDGFAMG
;
A
#
# COMPACT_ATOMS: atom_id res chain seq x y z
N MET A 1 38.24 5.93 5.79
CA MET A 1 39.24 4.94 6.28
C MET A 1 40.02 4.30 5.14
N LEU A 2 39.36 3.77 4.09
CA LEU A 2 40.02 3.08 2.97
C LEU A 2 40.87 4.00 2.07
N GLY A 3 40.40 5.21 1.76
CA GLY A 3 41.21 6.19 1.00
C GLY A 3 42.50 6.60 1.73
N PHE A 4 42.47 6.61 3.07
CA PHE A 4 43.66 6.84 3.88
C PHE A 4 44.61 5.63 3.85
N ALA A 5 44.08 4.42 3.79
CA ALA A 5 44.88 3.20 3.69
C ALA A 5 45.57 3.06 2.32
N HIS A 6 44.89 3.43 1.23
CA HIS A 6 45.49 3.50 -0.10
C HIS A 6 46.60 4.56 -0.14
N SER A 7 46.30 5.79 0.29
CA SER A 7 47.25 6.90 0.30
C SER A 7 48.50 6.64 1.16
N LYS A 8 48.36 5.93 2.28
CA LYS A 8 49.46 5.74 3.25
C LYS A 8 50.21 4.41 3.09
N PHE A 9 49.56 3.37 2.58
CA PHE A 9 50.12 2.02 2.54
C PHE A 9 50.15 1.40 1.13
N GLY A 10 49.72 2.12 0.09
CA GLY A 10 49.75 1.64 -1.30
C GLY A 10 48.89 0.40 -1.53
N LEU A 11 47.91 0.15 -0.65
CA LEU A 11 47.05 -1.01 -0.76
C LEU A 11 45.98 -0.75 -1.83
N GLU A 12 46.00 -1.57 -2.88
CA GLU A 12 44.88 -1.67 -3.83
C GLU A 12 43.81 -2.57 -3.23
N PHE A 13 42.63 -1.99 -3.00
CA PHE A 13 41.47 -2.74 -2.56
C PHE A 13 40.62 -3.10 -3.77
N ALA A 14 40.20 -4.36 -3.90
CA ALA A 14 39.15 -4.75 -4.83
C ALA A 14 37.94 -3.83 -4.64
N SER A 15 37.26 -3.43 -5.72
CA SER A 15 36.16 -2.46 -5.71
C SER A 15 35.19 -2.78 -4.58
N LEU A 16 35.28 -2.01 -3.50
CA LEU A 16 34.41 -2.13 -2.34
C LEU A 16 33.12 -1.37 -2.67
N GLN A 17 32.37 -1.89 -3.65
CA GLN A 17 30.92 -1.77 -3.63
C GLN A 17 30.41 -2.68 -2.49
N LEU A 18 30.83 -2.40 -1.25
CA LEU A 18 30.01 -2.83 -0.13
C LEU A 18 28.70 -2.06 -0.34
N PRO A 19 27.54 -2.75 -0.38
CA PRO A 19 26.27 -2.03 -0.37
C PRO A 19 26.37 -1.03 0.77
N THR A 20 25.86 0.19 0.55
CA THR A 20 25.72 1.22 1.58
C THR A 20 24.85 0.63 2.69
N GLN A 21 25.46 -0.16 3.58
CA GLN A 21 24.82 -0.68 4.77
C GLN A 21 24.67 0.52 5.68
N THR A 22 23.54 1.20 5.51
CA THR A 22 22.98 2.04 6.55
C THR A 22 22.86 1.19 7.81
N LEU A 23 23.27 1.74 8.95
CA LEU A 23 23.18 1.10 10.27
C LEU A 23 21.75 0.68 10.66
N GLU A 24 20.73 1.17 9.93
CA GLU A 24 19.34 0.72 10.03
C GLU A 24 19.19 -0.69 9.40
N GLN A 25 19.58 -1.73 10.14
CA GLN A 25 19.17 -3.12 9.89
C GLN A 25 17.66 -3.26 10.18
N GLY A 26 16.83 -2.76 9.27
CA GLY A 26 15.38 -2.88 9.32
C GLY A 26 14.83 -4.04 8.46
N LEU A 27 13.51 -4.14 8.39
CA LEU A 27 12.80 -5.09 7.53
C LEU A 27 13.11 -4.82 6.05
N ASP A 28 13.56 -5.85 5.34
CA ASP A 28 13.85 -5.76 3.90
C ASP A 28 12.59 -5.97 3.05
N VAL A 29 12.44 -5.17 1.99
CA VAL A 29 11.30 -5.24 1.06
C VAL A 29 11.13 -6.63 0.45
N LEU A 30 12.21 -7.33 0.08
CA LEU A 30 12.11 -8.67 -0.52
C LEU A 30 11.57 -9.70 0.47
N GLU A 31 11.96 -9.60 1.74
CA GLU A 31 11.44 -10.48 2.79
C GLU A 31 9.94 -10.24 3.01
N ILE A 32 9.55 -8.97 3.06
CA ILE A 32 8.13 -8.57 3.17
C ILE A 32 7.36 -9.07 1.95
N THR A 33 7.88 -8.90 0.74
CA THR A 33 7.24 -9.34 -0.51
C THR A 33 7.00 -10.85 -0.53
N ARG A 34 8.00 -11.65 -0.11
CA ARG A 34 7.86 -13.12 0.01
C ARG A 34 6.82 -13.52 1.05
N ASN A 35 6.71 -12.75 2.14
CA ASN A 35 5.82 -13.02 3.26
C ASN A 35 4.66 -12.04 3.37
N ILE A 36 4.18 -11.49 2.24
CA ILE A 36 3.20 -10.38 2.23
C ILE A 36 1.93 -10.72 3.00
N HIS A 37 1.51 -11.98 2.98
CA HIS A 37 0.35 -12.49 3.69
C HIS A 37 0.48 -12.42 5.22
N ILE A 38 1.70 -12.59 5.75
CA ILE A 38 2.01 -12.44 7.17
C ILE A 38 2.08 -10.95 7.50
N PHE A 39 2.81 -10.19 6.68
CA PHE A 39 3.02 -8.76 6.89
C PHE A 39 1.69 -8.00 7.02
N VAL A 40 0.76 -8.18 6.08
CA VAL A 40 -0.52 -7.42 6.08
C VAL A 40 -1.45 -7.80 7.22
N ALA A 41 -1.24 -8.98 7.83
CA ALA A 41 -2.01 -9.46 8.98
C ALA A 41 -1.37 -9.07 10.31
N ALA A 42 -0.04 -8.99 10.35
CA ALA A 42 0.75 -8.71 11.55
C ALA A 42 1.07 -7.21 11.73
N TYR A 43 0.98 -6.40 10.68
CA TYR A 43 1.30 -4.96 10.73
C TYR A 43 0.06 -4.08 10.54
N MET A 44 0.11 -2.89 11.11
CA MET A 44 -0.92 -1.87 11.02
C MET A 44 -0.40 -0.67 10.24
N TYR A 45 -1.15 -0.25 9.24
CA TYR A 45 -0.81 0.93 8.46
C TYR A 45 -1.24 2.22 9.19
N ASN A 46 -0.37 3.23 9.14
CA ASN A 46 -0.72 4.61 9.44
C ASN A 46 -0.64 5.43 8.16
N LEU A 47 -1.80 5.95 7.72
CA LEU A 47 -1.91 6.69 6.47
C LEU A 47 -1.24 8.06 6.57
N ASN A 48 -1.37 8.72 7.71
CA ASN A 48 -0.90 10.10 7.91
C ASN A 48 0.63 10.19 7.81
N ASN A 49 1.33 9.32 8.54
CA ASN A 49 2.78 9.33 8.63
C ASN A 49 3.44 8.31 7.68
N GLN A 50 2.63 7.55 6.94
CA GLN A 50 3.08 6.53 5.99
C GLN A 50 4.14 5.59 6.58
N PHE A 51 3.78 4.89 7.66
CA PHE A 51 4.58 3.81 8.25
C PHE A 51 3.70 2.61 8.57
N PHE A 52 4.33 1.44 8.72
CA PHE A 52 3.71 0.27 9.33
C PHE A 52 4.30 0.00 10.70
N VAL A 53 3.47 -0.40 11.63
CA VAL A 53 3.90 -0.85 12.96
C VAL A 53 3.39 -2.26 13.22
N GLU A 54 4.24 -3.10 13.77
CA GLU A 54 3.88 -4.45 14.19
C GLU A 54 2.77 -4.42 15.25
N ARG A 55 1.76 -5.27 15.12
CA ARG A 55 0.59 -5.32 16.03
C ARG A 55 1.00 -5.72 17.43
N ASN A 56 1.69 -6.86 17.52
CA ASN A 56 2.20 -7.43 18.76
C ASN A 56 3.58 -8.03 18.46
N SER A 57 4.50 -7.94 19.41
CA SER A 57 5.80 -8.61 19.33
C SER A 57 6.04 -9.41 20.61
N SER A 58 6.79 -10.50 20.51
CA SER A 58 7.36 -11.17 21.69
C SER A 58 8.51 -10.37 22.31
N ASN A 59 9.05 -9.41 21.55
CA ASN A 59 10.12 -8.53 21.98
C ASN A 59 9.58 -7.33 22.79
N LYS A 60 10.48 -6.64 23.50
CA LYS A 60 10.16 -5.40 24.23
C LYS A 60 9.83 -4.21 23.31
N HIS A 61 10.10 -4.35 22.03
CA HIS A 61 9.94 -3.30 21.02
C HIS A 61 9.13 -3.85 19.85
N LEU A 62 8.34 -2.97 19.22
CA LEU A 62 7.60 -3.28 18.01
C LEU A 62 8.44 -2.89 16.81
N ASN A 63 8.42 -3.72 15.77
CA ASN A 63 9.06 -3.36 14.51
C ASN A 63 8.26 -2.28 13.77
N VAL A 64 8.97 -1.34 13.15
CA VAL A 64 8.37 -0.25 12.36
C VAL A 64 9.00 -0.22 10.97
N LEU A 65 8.17 -0.32 9.93
CA LEU A 65 8.60 -0.12 8.54
C LEU A 65 8.31 1.32 8.14
N THR A 66 9.28 1.97 7.52
CA THR A 66 9.22 3.39 7.11
C THR A 66 9.68 3.50 5.66
N ILE A 67 9.47 4.67 5.07
CA ILE A 67 9.94 4.99 3.72
C ILE A 67 11.47 4.81 3.58
N ARG A 68 12.25 5.06 4.65
CA ARG A 68 13.71 4.89 4.64
C ARG A 68 14.12 3.43 4.45
N HIS A 69 13.44 2.50 5.12
CA HIS A 69 13.69 1.06 4.93
C HIS A 69 13.44 0.64 3.49
N ILE A 70 12.37 1.16 2.86
CA ILE A 70 12.11 0.92 1.44
C ILE A 70 13.25 1.49 0.58
N ALA A 71 13.66 2.74 0.83
CA ALA A 71 14.74 3.37 0.08
C ALA A 71 16.05 2.57 0.19
N ASN A 72 16.40 2.09 1.39
CA ASN A 72 17.58 1.26 1.61
C ASN A 72 17.50 -0.07 0.82
N SER A 73 16.34 -0.73 0.79
CA SER A 73 16.14 -1.93 -0.04
C SER A 73 16.27 -1.62 -1.54
N VAL A 74 15.78 -0.46 -2.01
CA VAL A 74 15.95 -0.04 -3.42
C VAL A 74 17.41 0.26 -3.73
N GLN A 75 18.14 0.91 -2.83
CA GLN A 75 19.58 1.16 -3.00
C GLN A 75 20.40 -0.14 -3.01
N THR A 76 19.98 -1.15 -2.22
CA THR A 76 20.69 -2.43 -2.13
C THR A 76 20.40 -3.36 -3.31
N HIS A 77 19.14 -3.49 -3.72
CA HIS A 77 18.70 -4.48 -4.71
C HIS A 77 18.33 -3.88 -6.08
N GLY A 78 18.36 -2.55 -6.20
CA GLY A 78 17.99 -1.80 -7.41
C GLY A 78 16.47 -1.63 -7.60
N PHE A 79 16.09 -0.74 -8.51
CA PHE A 79 14.68 -0.41 -8.83
C PHE A 79 13.85 -1.59 -9.34
N GLY A 80 14.49 -2.67 -9.81
CA GLY A 80 13.80 -3.87 -10.31
C GLY A 80 12.93 -4.58 -9.26
N ILE A 81 13.23 -4.43 -7.97
CA ILE A 81 12.41 -5.02 -6.90
C ILE A 81 11.02 -4.40 -6.80
N LEU A 82 10.84 -3.16 -7.28
CA LEU A 82 9.58 -2.44 -7.20
C LEU A 82 8.50 -3.14 -8.04
N ASN A 83 8.80 -3.38 -9.31
CA ASN A 83 7.88 -4.04 -10.25
C ASN A 83 7.51 -5.45 -9.79
N SER A 84 8.50 -6.21 -9.29
CA SER A 84 8.28 -7.54 -8.74
C SER A 84 7.36 -7.49 -7.51
N THR A 85 7.61 -6.56 -6.59
CA THR A 85 6.80 -6.37 -5.38
C THR A 85 5.36 -5.97 -5.70
N VAL A 86 5.16 -5.06 -6.66
CA VAL A 86 3.82 -4.66 -7.11
C VAL A 86 3.09 -5.84 -7.75
N ASN A 87 3.77 -6.69 -8.51
CA ASN A 87 3.15 -7.90 -9.05
C ASN A 87 2.70 -8.89 -7.95
N PHE A 88 3.52 -9.10 -6.91
CA PHE A 88 3.11 -9.90 -5.75
C PHE A 88 1.92 -9.28 -5.01
N ALA A 89 1.93 -7.96 -4.81
CA ALA A 89 0.81 -7.23 -4.23
C ALA A 89 -0.48 -7.41 -5.05
N TYR A 90 -0.39 -7.30 -6.38
CA TYR A 90 -1.50 -7.56 -7.30
C TYR A 90 -2.06 -8.99 -7.15
N GLN A 91 -1.19 -10.00 -7.16
CA GLN A 91 -1.62 -11.40 -7.00
C GLN A 91 -2.31 -11.65 -5.66
N PHE A 92 -1.81 -11.03 -4.59
CA PHE A 92 -2.42 -11.11 -3.27
C PHE A 92 -3.78 -10.41 -3.23
N LEU A 93 -3.88 -9.19 -3.75
CA LEU A 93 -5.14 -8.44 -3.86
C LEU A 93 -6.18 -9.24 -4.64
N ARG A 94 -5.82 -9.86 -5.77
CA ARG A 94 -6.73 -10.70 -6.55
C ARG A 94 -7.36 -11.82 -5.70
N LYS A 95 -6.56 -12.52 -4.88
CA LYS A 95 -7.06 -13.59 -3.99
C LYS A 95 -7.98 -13.04 -2.89
N LYS A 96 -7.63 -11.90 -2.28
CA LYS A 96 -8.44 -11.27 -1.22
C LYS A 96 -9.74 -10.70 -1.77
N LEU A 97 -9.72 -10.10 -2.94
CA LEU A 97 -10.90 -9.60 -3.64
C LEU A 97 -11.86 -10.73 -4.01
N GLN A 98 -11.36 -11.89 -4.43
CA GLN A 98 -12.21 -13.08 -4.62
C GLN A 98 -12.90 -13.51 -3.32
N THR A 99 -12.19 -13.46 -2.19
CA THR A 99 -12.77 -13.73 -0.86
C THR A 99 -13.86 -12.70 -0.52
N LEU A 100 -13.65 -11.42 -0.86
CA LEU A 100 -14.64 -10.35 -0.68
C LEU A 100 -15.88 -10.60 -1.53
N PHE A 101 -15.71 -11.02 -2.79
CA PHE A 101 -16.81 -11.32 -3.69
C PHE A 101 -17.63 -12.50 -3.20
N GLN A 102 -16.97 -13.53 -2.68
CA GLN A 102 -17.63 -14.69 -2.08
C GLN A 102 -18.43 -14.29 -0.85
N PHE A 103 -17.84 -13.51 0.06
CA PHE A 103 -18.53 -13.05 1.27
C PHE A 103 -19.83 -12.32 0.97
N LEU A 104 -19.83 -11.41 -0.03
CA LEU A 104 -21.03 -10.68 -0.45
C LEU A 104 -22.04 -11.56 -1.20
N TYR A 105 -21.62 -12.71 -1.73
CA TYR A 105 -22.48 -13.65 -2.43
C TYR A 105 -23.21 -14.59 -1.47
N GLU A 106 -22.69 -14.80 -0.25
CA GLU A 106 -23.29 -15.68 0.75
C GLU A 106 -24.75 -15.28 1.05
N GLU A 107 -25.66 -16.25 0.98
CA GLU A 107 -27.11 -16.00 0.97
C GLU A 107 -27.59 -15.21 2.20
N HIS A 108 -27.01 -15.48 3.37
CA HIS A 108 -27.38 -14.80 4.61
C HIS A 108 -26.88 -13.33 4.68
N ILE A 109 -25.81 -12.99 3.94
CA ILE A 109 -25.34 -11.60 3.78
C ILE A 109 -26.15 -10.92 2.68
N LYS A 110 -26.20 -11.53 1.50
CA LYS A 110 -26.89 -11.02 0.30
C LYS A 110 -28.35 -10.69 0.57
N SER A 111 -29.11 -11.60 1.19
CA SER A 111 -30.53 -11.42 1.47
C SER A 111 -30.80 -10.22 2.39
N ARG A 112 -29.90 -9.93 3.34
CA ARG A 112 -29.99 -8.77 4.23
C ARG A 112 -29.63 -7.48 3.51
N LEU A 113 -28.57 -7.49 2.70
CA LEU A 113 -28.20 -6.34 1.87
C LEU A 113 -29.31 -5.97 0.88
N ILE A 114 -30.01 -6.95 0.30
CA ILE A 114 -31.15 -6.71 -0.60
C ILE A 114 -32.33 -6.08 0.14
N LYS A 115 -32.60 -6.48 1.39
CA LYS A 115 -33.62 -5.84 2.22
C LYS A 115 -33.23 -4.41 2.60
N ASP A 116 -31.95 -4.18 2.88
CA ASP A 116 -31.44 -2.87 3.24
C ASP A 116 -31.41 -1.89 2.07
N ILE A 117 -30.97 -2.33 0.90
CA ILE A 117 -30.94 -1.49 -0.30
C ILE A 117 -32.35 -1.11 -0.77
N ARG A 118 -33.34 -2.01 -0.65
CA ARG A 118 -34.72 -1.72 -1.06
C ARG A 118 -35.28 -0.56 -0.24
N VAL A 119 -35.19 -0.65 1.08
CA VAL A 119 -35.66 0.41 1.98
C VAL A 119 -34.85 1.69 1.80
N PHE A 120 -33.53 1.58 1.60
CA PHE A 120 -32.70 2.77 1.35
C PHE A 120 -33.11 3.47 0.05
N ARG A 121 -33.39 2.73 -1.03
CA ARG A 121 -33.91 3.30 -2.28
C ARG A 121 -35.30 3.91 -2.12
N GLU A 122 -36.18 3.29 -1.34
CA GLU A 122 -37.50 3.86 -1.02
C GLU A 122 -37.35 5.18 -0.23
N MET A 123 -36.41 5.26 0.72
CA MET A 123 -36.08 6.51 1.43
C MET A 123 -35.52 7.58 0.51
N MET A 124 -34.58 7.21 -0.37
CA MET A 124 -34.02 8.10 -1.39
C MET A 124 -35.13 8.69 -2.28
N ALA A 125 -36.02 7.85 -2.79
CA ALA A 125 -37.11 8.27 -3.67
C ALA A 125 -38.10 9.20 -2.96
N ASN A 126 -38.45 8.90 -1.71
CA ASN A 126 -39.33 9.73 -0.90
C ASN A 126 -38.70 11.09 -0.57
N GLU A 127 -37.40 11.13 -0.25
CA GLU A 127 -36.68 12.38 -0.02
C GLU A 127 -36.52 13.19 -1.31
N GLU A 128 -36.25 12.55 -2.45
CA GLU A 128 -36.18 13.22 -3.76
C GLU A 128 -37.52 13.85 -4.17
N MET A 129 -38.64 13.19 -3.89
CA MET A 129 -39.98 13.73 -4.14
C MET A 129 -40.30 14.96 -3.27
N ASN A 130 -39.70 15.04 -2.07
CA ASN A 130 -39.88 16.16 -1.13
C ASN A 130 -38.88 17.32 -1.36
N ARG A 131 -37.96 17.22 -2.34
CA ARG A 131 -36.94 18.25 -2.66
C ARG A 131 -37.43 19.41 -3.51
N VAL A 132 -38.73 19.51 -3.79
CA VAL A 132 -39.31 20.65 -4.52
C VAL A 132 -39.28 21.89 -3.61
N GLY A 133 -38.15 22.60 -3.58
CA GLY A 133 -38.12 23.99 -3.15
C GLY A 133 -37.23 24.39 -1.98
N ASN A 134 -36.09 23.75 -1.68
CA ASN A 134 -35.05 24.43 -0.91
C ASN A 134 -33.63 23.86 -1.07
N ASP A 135 -32.70 24.81 -1.15
CA ASP A 135 -31.23 24.80 -1.06
C ASP A 135 -30.44 23.47 -1.04
N GLY A 136 -29.51 23.38 -1.99
CA GLY A 136 -28.16 22.84 -1.79
C GLY A 136 -28.03 21.39 -1.32
N ASN A 137 -27.99 20.45 -2.28
CA ASN A 137 -27.20 19.21 -2.24
C ASN A 137 -27.18 18.41 -0.91
N LYS A 138 -28.31 18.27 -0.20
CA LYS A 138 -28.38 17.47 1.02
C LYS A 138 -28.33 15.98 0.68
N LEU A 139 -27.17 15.35 0.85
CA LEU A 139 -27.00 13.90 0.66
C LEU A 139 -27.89 13.12 1.65
N VAL A 140 -28.69 12.19 1.12
CA VAL A 140 -29.46 11.24 1.94
C VAL A 140 -28.47 10.31 2.64
N LYS A 141 -28.54 10.24 3.97
CA LYS A 141 -27.63 9.42 4.76
C LYS A 141 -28.25 8.05 5.03
N PHE A 142 -27.43 7.00 5.03
CA PHE A 142 -27.90 5.68 5.44
C PHE A 142 -28.26 5.69 6.94
N PRO A 143 -29.45 5.24 7.35
CA PRO A 143 -29.88 5.31 8.76
C PRO A 143 -29.00 4.47 9.69
N PHE A 144 -28.60 5.05 10.82
CA PHE A 144 -27.77 4.38 11.82
C PHE A 144 -28.44 3.13 12.39
N GLU A 145 -29.74 3.21 12.70
CA GLU A 145 -30.51 2.11 13.30
C GLU A 145 -30.58 0.89 12.39
N ARG A 146 -30.50 1.10 11.07
CA ARG A 146 -30.47 0.01 10.09
C ARG A 146 -29.10 -0.65 10.08
N ALA A 147 -28.03 0.13 10.10
CA ALA A 147 -26.67 -0.39 10.20
C ALA A 147 -26.48 -1.19 11.50
N ASP A 148 -26.95 -0.68 12.64
CA ASP A 148 -26.92 -1.37 13.93
C ASP A 148 -27.75 -2.67 13.92
N LYS A 149 -28.96 -2.65 13.34
CA LYS A 149 -29.77 -3.87 13.15
C LYS A 149 -29.03 -4.92 12.31
N PHE A 150 -28.31 -4.50 11.26
CA PHE A 150 -27.52 -5.41 10.43
C PHE A 150 -26.38 -6.04 11.23
N VAL A 151 -25.61 -5.24 11.99
CA VAL A 151 -24.53 -5.72 12.87
C VAL A 151 -25.06 -6.75 13.88
N LYS A 152 -26.14 -6.40 14.61
CA LYS A 152 -26.80 -7.30 15.57
C LYS A 152 -27.31 -8.57 14.91
N GLY A 153 -27.86 -8.46 13.71
CA GLY A 153 -28.30 -9.59 12.91
C GLY A 153 -27.14 -10.52 12.57
N ILE A 154 -25.97 -10.00 12.17
CA ILE A 154 -24.81 -10.82 11.80
C ILE A 154 -24.24 -11.53 13.02
N ARG A 155 -24.21 -10.87 14.18
CA ARG A 155 -23.75 -11.48 15.42
C ARG A 155 -24.56 -12.73 15.80
N LYS A 156 -25.84 -12.82 15.41
CA LYS A 156 -26.69 -14.01 15.60
C LYS A 156 -26.35 -15.21 14.71
N LEU A 157 -25.58 -15.02 13.64
CA LEU A 157 -25.17 -16.12 12.74
C LEU A 157 -24.09 -17.02 13.35
N GLY A 158 -23.52 -16.61 14.47
CA GLY A 158 -22.50 -17.36 15.19
C GLY A 158 -21.16 -16.65 15.19
N ILE A 159 -20.27 -17.21 16.00
CA ILE A 159 -18.90 -16.75 16.19
C ILE A 159 -17.99 -17.83 15.62
N THR A 160 -16.93 -17.43 14.92
CA THR A 160 -15.90 -18.36 14.45
C THR A 160 -15.13 -18.94 15.64
N LYS A 161 -14.43 -20.07 15.43
CA LYS A 161 -13.41 -20.61 16.34
C LYS A 161 -12.46 -19.56 16.94
N ASP A 162 -12.12 -18.50 16.18
CA ASP A 162 -11.24 -17.41 16.60
C ASP A 162 -11.94 -16.32 17.45
N ASN A 163 -13.14 -16.59 17.96
CA ASN A 163 -13.98 -15.66 18.71
C ASN A 163 -14.34 -14.37 17.92
N MET A 164 -14.41 -14.46 16.59
CA MET A 164 -14.74 -13.36 15.69
C MET A 164 -16.09 -13.55 14.99
N THR A 165 -16.86 -12.47 14.87
CA THR A 165 -18.07 -12.47 14.05
C THR A 165 -17.71 -12.48 12.56
N TYR A 166 -18.68 -12.82 11.71
CA TYR A 166 -18.51 -12.72 10.26
C TYR A 166 -18.16 -11.30 9.81
N LEU A 167 -18.70 -10.28 10.49
CA LEU A 167 -18.41 -8.88 10.17
C LEU A 167 -16.99 -8.48 10.60
N ASP A 168 -16.48 -9.04 11.71
CA ASP A 168 -15.09 -8.82 12.12
C ASP A 168 -14.10 -9.39 11.09
N LYS A 169 -14.39 -10.59 10.56
CA LYS A 169 -13.61 -11.18 9.48
C LYS A 169 -13.64 -10.34 8.21
N PHE A 170 -14.80 -9.81 7.88
CA PHE A 170 -14.96 -8.92 6.72
C PHE A 170 -14.19 -7.62 6.91
N ARG A 171 -14.24 -7.00 8.09
CA ARG A 171 -13.43 -5.84 8.44
C ARG A 171 -11.93 -6.16 8.30
N GLN A 172 -11.46 -7.29 8.84
CA GLN A 172 -10.06 -7.70 8.70
C GLN A 172 -9.65 -7.92 7.24
N LEU A 173 -10.55 -8.46 6.42
CA LEU A 173 -10.32 -8.62 4.99
C LEU A 173 -10.11 -7.25 4.31
N LEU A 174 -10.97 -6.27 4.58
CA LEU A 174 -10.81 -4.90 4.08
C LEU A 174 -9.50 -4.28 4.58
N THR A 175 -9.21 -4.39 5.87
CA THR A 175 -7.94 -3.91 6.46
C THR A 175 -6.73 -4.52 5.78
N GLN A 176 -6.73 -5.82 5.47
CA GLN A 176 -5.62 -6.48 4.78
C GLN A 176 -5.47 -6.01 3.32
N ILE A 177 -6.58 -5.79 2.61
CA ILE A 177 -6.56 -5.21 1.26
C ILE A 177 -5.95 -3.79 1.32
N GLY A 178 -6.42 -2.96 2.24
CA GLY A 178 -5.90 -1.60 2.40
C GLY A 178 -4.46 -1.54 2.92
N ASN A 179 -4.03 -2.48 3.75
CA ASN A 179 -2.62 -2.63 4.15
C ASN A 179 -1.73 -2.92 2.94
N VAL A 180 -2.15 -3.77 1.99
CA VAL A 180 -1.38 -4.00 0.75
C VAL A 180 -1.32 -2.75 -0.10
N MET A 181 -2.44 -2.03 -0.22
CA MET A 181 -2.48 -0.76 -0.95
C MET A 181 -1.58 0.30 -0.29
N GLY A 182 -1.59 0.39 1.04
CA GLY A 182 -0.68 1.25 1.81
C GLY A 182 0.79 0.86 1.61
N PHE A 183 1.09 -0.43 1.45
CA PHE A 183 2.44 -0.91 1.15
C PHE A 183 2.89 -0.52 -0.26
N VAL A 184 2.03 -0.69 -1.27
CA VAL A 184 2.31 -0.21 -2.65
C VAL A 184 2.50 1.30 -2.68
N ARG A 185 1.71 2.04 -1.90
CA ARG A 185 1.88 3.50 -1.73
C ARG A 185 3.25 3.84 -1.15
N MET A 186 3.65 3.16 -0.08
CA MET A 186 4.94 3.38 0.58
C MET A 186 6.12 2.97 -0.32
N LEU A 187 5.95 1.91 -1.11
CA LEU A 187 6.93 1.46 -2.08
C LEU A 187 7.24 2.56 -3.11
N ARG A 188 6.19 3.20 -3.63
CA ARG A 188 6.33 4.37 -4.52
C ARG A 188 7.03 5.53 -3.82
N SER A 189 6.64 5.86 -2.59
CA SER A 189 7.26 6.94 -1.82
C SER A 189 8.73 6.68 -1.51
N GLY A 190 9.11 5.43 -1.22
CA GLY A 190 10.51 5.04 -0.99
C GLY A 190 11.35 5.09 -2.26
N ALA A 191 10.78 4.67 -3.40
CA ALA A 191 11.42 4.83 -4.70
C ALA A 191 11.68 6.31 -5.03
N LEU A 192 10.66 7.16 -4.85
CA LEU A 192 10.78 8.60 -5.08
C LEU A 192 11.79 9.26 -4.13
N HIS A 193 11.84 8.83 -2.87
CA HIS A 193 12.85 9.33 -1.93
C HIS A 193 14.27 9.00 -2.40
N CYS A 194 14.50 7.78 -2.87
CA CYS A 194 15.80 7.37 -3.41
C CYS A 194 16.16 8.16 -4.68
N THR A 195 15.23 8.35 -5.62
CA THR A 195 15.51 9.11 -6.84
C THR A 195 15.69 10.60 -6.57
N ALA A 196 14.98 11.17 -5.60
CA ALA A 196 15.14 12.57 -5.19
C ALA A 196 16.53 12.84 -4.57
N GLU A 197 17.07 11.90 -3.79
CA GLU A 197 18.44 12.01 -3.28
C GLU A 197 19.47 12.02 -4.42
N ILE A 198 19.28 11.16 -5.43
CA ILE A 198 20.17 11.07 -6.59
C ILE A 198 20.02 12.29 -7.51
N ALA A 199 18.81 12.82 -7.67
CA ALA A 199 18.53 13.97 -8.52
C ALA A 199 19.32 15.23 -8.11
N ASN A 200 19.72 15.38 -6.85
CA ASN A 200 20.57 16.49 -6.40
C ASN A 200 21.95 16.54 -7.10
N PHE A 201 22.41 15.43 -7.66
CA PHE A 201 23.68 15.34 -8.38
C PHE A 201 23.52 15.53 -9.89
N ILE A 202 22.29 15.74 -10.37
CA ILE A 202 21.96 15.87 -11.78
C ILE A 202 21.63 17.35 -12.06
N PRO A 203 22.34 18.03 -12.97
CA PRO A 203 22.15 19.45 -13.23
C PRO A 203 20.73 19.82 -13.72
N ASP A 204 20.13 19.00 -14.61
CA ASP A 204 18.72 19.11 -15.01
C ASP A 204 18.18 17.75 -15.52
N LEU A 205 17.03 17.32 -14.99
CA LEU A 205 16.38 16.03 -15.35
C LEU A 205 15.66 16.08 -16.70
N ASP A 206 15.22 17.26 -17.15
CA ASP A 206 14.51 17.41 -18.42
C ASP A 206 15.47 17.39 -19.61
N ASP A 207 16.69 17.89 -19.43
CA ASP A 207 17.77 17.84 -20.43
C ASP A 207 18.29 16.41 -20.63
N LEU A 208 18.30 15.57 -19.58
CA LEU A 208 18.75 14.18 -19.65
C LEU A 208 17.98 13.30 -20.65
N LYS A 209 16.74 13.66 -21.01
CA LYS A 209 15.98 12.92 -22.03
C LYS A 209 16.49 13.21 -23.45
N GLN A 210 17.22 14.30 -23.62
CA GLN A 210 17.70 14.81 -24.91
C GLN A 210 19.20 14.63 -25.06
N THR A 211 19.95 14.62 -23.95
CA THR A 211 21.40 14.50 -23.94
C THR A 211 21.85 13.12 -23.46
N LEU A 212 22.50 12.35 -24.35
CA LEU A 212 23.20 11.12 -24.00
C LEU A 212 24.68 11.43 -23.77
N PHE A 213 25.22 10.96 -22.64
CA PHE A 213 26.62 11.12 -22.30
C PHE A 213 27.52 10.40 -23.30
N GLU A 214 27.08 9.26 -23.85
CA GLU A 214 27.79 8.60 -24.96
C GLU A 214 27.97 9.54 -26.16
N THR A 215 26.94 10.32 -26.51
CA THR A 215 27.00 11.27 -27.62
C THR A 215 27.98 12.40 -27.33
N MET A 216 27.98 12.94 -26.11
CA MET A 216 28.93 13.98 -25.70
C MET A 216 30.37 13.50 -25.78
N VAL A 217 30.67 12.29 -25.30
CA VAL A 217 32.01 11.69 -25.38
C VAL A 217 32.46 11.48 -26.84
N ARG A 218 31.53 11.17 -27.75
CA ARG A 218 31.80 11.03 -29.19
C ARG A 218 32.02 12.36 -29.90
N GLU A 219 31.39 13.44 -29.44
CA GLU A 219 31.50 14.77 -30.05
C GLU A 219 32.76 15.52 -29.60
N GLU A 220 33.21 15.27 -28.37
CA GLU A 220 34.38 15.93 -27.78
C GLU A 220 35.72 15.25 -28.13
N SER A 221 35.67 14.06 -28.75
CA SER A 221 36.86 13.24 -29.01
C SER A 221 37.78 13.87 -30.06
N THR A 222 38.88 14.49 -29.61
CA THR A 222 40.04 14.87 -30.43
C THR A 222 41.06 13.72 -30.58
N GLU A 223 41.00 12.69 -29.73
CA GLU A 223 41.75 11.43 -29.79
C GLU A 223 40.78 10.25 -29.53
N GLU A 224 41.07 9.06 -30.06
CA GLU A 224 40.22 7.87 -29.87
C GLU A 224 40.22 7.43 -28.39
N PHE A 225 39.11 7.71 -27.68
CA PHE A 225 38.86 7.12 -26.37
C PHE A 225 38.78 5.59 -26.47
N SER A 226 39.16 4.91 -25.39
CA SER A 226 39.09 3.44 -25.33
C SER A 226 37.64 2.94 -25.31
N GLU A 227 37.42 1.68 -25.71
CA GLU A 227 36.08 1.08 -25.71
C GLU A 227 35.43 1.08 -24.31
N GLU A 228 36.23 0.94 -23.25
CA GLU A 228 35.78 0.97 -21.87
C GLU A 228 35.19 2.32 -21.48
N THR A 229 35.68 3.41 -22.07
CA THR A 229 35.13 4.76 -21.84
C THR A 229 33.73 4.88 -22.41
N PHE A 230 33.52 4.35 -23.63
CA PHE A 230 32.20 4.31 -24.24
C PHE A 230 31.25 3.36 -23.51
N GLU A 231 31.75 2.25 -22.98
CA GLU A 231 30.95 1.34 -22.15
C GLU A 231 30.50 2.00 -20.85
N ALA A 232 31.40 2.71 -20.17
CA ALA A 232 31.08 3.48 -18.97
C ALA A 232 30.04 4.58 -19.26
N ALA A 233 30.17 5.29 -20.37
CA ALA A 233 29.21 6.29 -20.82
C ALA A 233 27.81 5.68 -21.07
N ARG A 234 27.73 4.56 -21.79
CA ARG A 234 26.47 3.83 -22.01
C ARG A 234 25.83 3.36 -20.71
N ASN A 235 26.64 2.90 -19.76
CA ASN A 235 26.14 2.46 -18.45
C ASN A 235 25.56 3.65 -17.67
N LEU A 236 26.25 4.80 -17.68
CA LEU A 236 25.75 6.03 -17.08
C LEU A 236 24.42 6.46 -17.70
N ASP A 237 24.30 6.45 -19.03
CA ASP A 237 23.05 6.79 -19.73
C ASP A 237 21.90 5.85 -19.33
N SER A 238 22.16 4.54 -19.20
CA SER A 238 21.18 3.56 -18.73
C SER A 238 20.71 3.84 -17.29
N VAL A 239 21.65 4.19 -16.39
CA VAL A 239 21.35 4.54 -15.00
C VAL A 239 20.53 5.83 -14.93
N LEU A 240 20.92 6.88 -15.66
CA LEU A 240 20.21 8.16 -15.71
C LEU A 240 18.80 7.98 -16.28
N LYS A 241 18.64 7.19 -17.34
CA LYS A 241 17.33 6.82 -17.87
C LYS A 241 16.47 6.11 -16.82
N THR A 242 17.05 5.16 -16.09
CA THR A 242 16.33 4.46 -15.02
C THR A 242 15.88 5.44 -13.93
N ILE A 243 16.73 6.39 -13.54
CA ILE A 243 16.38 7.43 -12.56
C ILE A 243 15.25 8.30 -13.09
N VAL A 244 15.33 8.78 -14.34
CA VAL A 244 14.28 9.62 -14.96
C VAL A 244 12.95 8.88 -15.05
N ASP A 245 12.96 7.62 -15.49
CA ASP A 245 11.76 6.78 -15.61
C ASP A 245 11.09 6.57 -14.24
N ASN A 246 11.88 6.37 -13.18
CA ASN A 246 11.38 6.17 -11.81
C ASN A 246 11.11 7.49 -11.03
N TYR A 247 11.75 8.59 -11.42
CA TYR A 247 11.54 9.93 -10.85
C TYR A 247 10.27 10.54 -11.40
N SER A 248 9.99 10.33 -12.68
CA SER A 248 8.73 10.74 -13.28
C SER A 248 7.57 10.07 -12.54
N GLU A 249 6.53 10.84 -12.22
CA GLU A 249 5.28 10.34 -11.61
C GLU A 249 4.56 9.27 -12.45
N ALA A 250 5.12 8.86 -13.59
CA ALA A 250 4.51 8.02 -14.60
C ALA A 250 4.10 6.63 -14.10
N THR A 251 4.73 6.09 -13.05
CA THR A 251 4.34 4.78 -12.51
C THR A 251 3.27 4.92 -11.43
N ASP A 252 2.06 5.31 -11.86
CA ASP A 252 0.89 5.33 -10.99
C ASP A 252 0.36 3.90 -10.78
N TYR A 253 1.02 3.16 -9.87
CA TYR A 253 0.65 1.80 -9.52
C TYR A 253 -0.82 1.70 -9.08
N PHE A 254 -1.40 2.74 -8.47
CA PHE A 254 -2.81 2.74 -8.10
C PHE A 254 -3.72 2.79 -9.31
N LYS A 255 -3.43 3.67 -10.26
CA LYS A 255 -4.18 3.73 -11.52
C LYS A 255 -4.14 2.38 -12.24
N LEU A 256 -2.99 1.73 -12.30
CA LEU A 256 -2.85 0.38 -12.87
C LEU A 256 -3.75 -0.64 -12.13
N LEU A 257 -3.71 -0.66 -10.79
CA LEU A 257 -4.55 -1.56 -10.00
C LEU A 257 -6.05 -1.30 -10.24
N VAL A 258 -6.47 -0.04 -10.33
CA VAL A 258 -7.85 0.35 -10.62
C VAL A 258 -8.26 -0.11 -12.02
N GLU A 259 -7.44 0.13 -13.04
CA GLU A 259 -7.70 -0.27 -14.42
C GLU A 259 -7.83 -1.80 -14.56
N VAL A 260 -7.03 -2.57 -13.82
CA VAL A 260 -7.08 -4.03 -13.85
C VAL A 260 -8.29 -4.60 -13.09
N PHE A 261 -8.62 -4.06 -11.90
CA PHE A 261 -9.69 -4.62 -11.08
C PHE A 261 -11.08 -4.07 -11.42
N ALA A 262 -11.22 -2.81 -11.84
CA ALA A 262 -12.52 -2.21 -12.11
C ALA A 262 -13.38 -2.99 -13.14
N PRO A 263 -12.84 -3.52 -14.26
CA PRO A 263 -13.61 -4.35 -15.17
C PRO A 263 -14.16 -5.61 -14.51
N THR A 264 -13.38 -6.23 -13.62
CA THR A 264 -13.80 -7.45 -12.90
C THR A 264 -14.94 -7.13 -11.94
N PHE A 265 -14.88 -6.01 -11.21
CA PHE A 265 -15.97 -5.59 -10.32
C PHE A 265 -17.27 -5.24 -11.07
N ARG A 266 -17.16 -4.83 -12.33
CA ARG A 266 -18.30 -4.45 -13.18
C ARG A 266 -18.80 -5.59 -14.07
N ASP A 267 -18.20 -6.77 -14.00
CA ASP A 267 -18.61 -7.96 -14.75
C ASP A 267 -20.07 -8.35 -14.39
N THR A 268 -20.84 -8.75 -15.39
CA THR A 268 -22.22 -9.23 -15.21
C THR A 268 -22.29 -10.50 -14.37
N LYS A 269 -21.20 -11.25 -14.22
CA LYS A 269 -21.09 -12.38 -13.27
C LYS A 269 -21.10 -11.93 -11.80
N HIS A 270 -20.85 -10.64 -11.53
CA HIS A 270 -20.66 -10.10 -10.19
C HIS A 270 -21.68 -8.99 -9.87
N VAL A 271 -22.94 -9.14 -10.32
CA VAL A 271 -24.01 -8.14 -10.09
C VAL A 271 -24.21 -7.81 -8.60
N HIS A 272 -23.98 -8.76 -7.69
CA HIS A 272 -24.13 -8.55 -6.26
C HIS A 272 -23.16 -7.51 -5.69
N LEU A 273 -22.00 -7.28 -6.35
CA LEU A 273 -21.03 -6.26 -5.94
C LEU A 273 -21.55 -4.84 -6.09
N LYS A 274 -22.57 -4.61 -6.94
CA LYS A 274 -23.24 -3.31 -7.06
C LYS A 274 -23.82 -2.83 -5.73
N ASN A 275 -24.07 -3.75 -4.79
CA ASN A 275 -24.63 -3.44 -3.48
C ASN A 275 -23.55 -3.31 -2.39
N PHE A 276 -22.26 -3.33 -2.74
CA PHE A 276 -21.15 -3.25 -1.77
C PHE A 276 -21.27 -2.02 -0.87
N TYR A 277 -21.61 -0.85 -1.42
CA TYR A 277 -21.73 0.39 -0.63
C TYR A 277 -22.74 0.30 0.53
N VAL A 278 -23.70 -0.62 0.46
CA VAL A 278 -24.75 -0.82 1.49
C VAL A 278 -24.20 -1.50 2.75
N ILE A 279 -23.13 -2.30 2.63
CA ILE A 279 -22.50 -2.96 3.79
C ILE A 279 -21.55 -2.02 4.55
N LEU A 280 -21.08 -0.95 3.90
CA LEU A 280 -20.08 -0.04 4.45
C LEU A 280 -20.50 0.60 5.78
N PRO A 281 -21.75 1.10 5.97
CA PRO A 281 -22.17 1.65 7.25
C PRO A 281 -22.04 0.65 8.39
N ALA A 282 -22.54 -0.58 8.21
CA ALA A 282 -22.46 -1.63 9.23
C ALA A 282 -21.01 -2.02 9.53
N THR A 283 -20.18 -2.16 8.50
CA THR A 283 -18.76 -2.49 8.65
C THR A 283 -17.99 -1.35 9.33
N THR A 284 -18.36 -0.09 9.06
CA THR A 284 -17.79 1.09 9.72
C THR A 284 -18.15 1.12 11.20
N LEU A 285 -19.39 0.80 11.58
CA LEU A 285 -19.76 0.66 12.99
C LEU A 285 -18.92 -0.40 13.70
N ASN A 286 -18.74 -1.56 13.07
CA ASN A 286 -17.86 -2.61 13.58
C ASN A 286 -16.40 -2.14 13.72
N TYR A 287 -15.90 -1.37 12.76
CA TYR A 287 -14.56 -0.78 12.84
C TYR A 287 -14.42 0.24 13.98
N VAL A 288 -15.40 1.13 14.17
CA VAL A 288 -15.41 2.12 15.25
C VAL A 288 -15.43 1.43 16.62
N GLU A 289 -16.25 0.39 16.80
CA GLU A 289 -16.24 -0.43 18.01
C GLU A 289 -14.86 -1.06 18.24
N HIS A 290 -14.28 -1.68 17.20
CA HIS A 290 -12.97 -2.31 17.26
C HIS A 290 -11.84 -1.34 17.65
N ILE A 291 -11.73 -0.20 16.95
CA ILE A 291 -10.63 0.75 17.20
C ILE A 291 -10.76 1.42 18.57
N THR A 292 -12.00 1.62 19.06
CA THR A 292 -12.24 2.10 20.42
C THR A 292 -11.74 1.10 21.46
N LEU A 293 -12.07 -0.19 21.29
CA LEU A 293 -11.56 -1.26 22.16
C LEU A 293 -10.03 -1.37 22.12
N CYS A 294 -9.41 -1.23 20.95
CA CYS A 294 -7.96 -1.21 20.81
C CYS A 294 -7.30 -0.04 21.57
N LYS A 295 -7.90 1.16 21.49
CA LYS A 295 -7.43 2.35 22.22
C LYS A 295 -7.63 2.22 23.73
N GLU A 296 -8.76 1.66 24.18
CA GLU A 296 -8.99 1.38 25.60
C GLU A 296 -7.96 0.38 26.17
N LYS A 297 -7.56 -0.63 25.38
CA LYS A 297 -6.53 -1.58 25.79
C LYS A 297 -5.16 -0.93 25.93
N LEU A 298 -4.79 0.02 25.06
CA LEU A 298 -3.54 0.78 25.19
C LEU A 298 -3.44 1.53 26.52
N ALA A 299 -4.55 2.05 27.03
CA ALA A 299 -4.58 2.75 28.31
C ALA A 299 -4.38 1.80 29.52
N ARG A 300 -4.57 0.49 29.35
CA ARG A 300 -4.48 -0.51 30.44
C ARG A 300 -3.10 -1.17 30.45
N LYS A 301 -2.34 -0.98 31.54
CA LYS A 301 -0.96 -1.49 31.70
C LYS A 301 -0.74 -3.00 31.48
N ASN A 302 -1.77 -3.84 31.52
CA ASN A 302 -1.63 -5.30 31.60
C ASN A 302 -2.22 -6.09 30.40
N LYS A 303 -2.62 -5.44 29.30
CA LYS A 303 -3.11 -6.15 28.10
C LYS A 303 -2.40 -5.64 26.85
N GLN A 304 -1.26 -6.25 26.53
CA GLN A 304 -0.53 -5.97 25.29
C GLN A 304 -1.26 -6.53 24.06
N GLU A 305 -2.00 -7.63 24.19
CA GLU A 305 -2.65 -8.26 23.04
C GLU A 305 -3.86 -7.47 22.51
N GLY A 306 -3.70 -6.99 21.27
CA GLY A 306 -4.75 -6.29 20.53
C GLY A 306 -4.91 -4.84 20.95
N ALA A 307 -3.89 -4.27 21.59
CA ALA A 307 -3.76 -2.83 21.80
C ALA A 307 -3.19 -2.21 20.51
N ALA A 308 -3.85 -1.16 19.99
CA ALA A 308 -3.46 -0.54 18.74
C ALA A 308 -3.87 0.93 18.69
N PHE A 309 -3.00 1.79 18.17
CA PHE A 309 -3.25 3.23 18.07
C PHE A 309 -3.63 3.68 16.66
N THR A 310 -3.37 2.85 15.64
CA THR A 310 -3.61 3.12 14.22
C THR A 310 -4.13 1.84 13.55
N ASP A 311 -5.07 1.94 12.62
CA ASP A 311 -5.56 0.81 11.79
C ASP A 311 -6.12 1.34 10.46
N ASP A 312 -5.41 2.29 9.84
CA ASP A 312 -5.86 3.03 8.67
C ASP A 312 -5.95 2.17 7.41
N GLY A 313 -5.42 0.94 7.47
CA GLY A 313 -5.65 -0.09 6.46
C GLY A 313 -7.13 -0.36 6.23
N PHE A 314 -8.00 -0.19 7.23
CA PHE A 314 -9.45 -0.32 7.02
C PHE A 314 -10.00 0.77 6.10
N ALA A 315 -9.61 2.03 6.31
CA ALA A 315 -10.09 3.16 5.51
C ALA A 315 -9.47 3.18 4.10
N MET A 316 -8.23 2.69 3.97
CA MET A 316 -7.58 2.51 2.69
C MET A 316 -8.21 1.40 1.85
N GLY A 317 -8.71 0.34 2.49
CA GLY A 317 -9.27 -0.88 1.86
C GLY A 317 -10.69 -0.71 1.34
#